data_AF-A0A1H6G4H0-F1
#
_entry.id   AF-A0A1H6G4H0-F1
#
_cell.length_a   1.000
_cell.length_b   1.000
_cell.length_c   1.000
_cell.angle_alpha   90.00
_cell.angle_beta   90.00
_cell.angle_gamma   90.00
#
_symmetry.space_group_name_H-M   'P 1'
#
loop_
_entity.id
_entity.type
_entity.pdbx_description
1 polymer ?
#
loop_
_entity_poly.entity_id
_entity_poly.type
_entity_poly.pdbx_seq_one_letter_code
_entity_poly.pdbx_strand_id
1 'polypeptide(L)'
;MLPDHPPIPREALPPGWGLTSFCDDEVIYRHRNPLIDLVAESTPADRSHPRLGLCRCWALRYRYELGEQFVVEPIGRVATRRAAVDGILECMELINASIDDIADPVALHDLLSRVRLSDGVPEL
;
A
#
# COMPACT_ATOMS: atom_id res chain seq x y z
N MET A 1 -19.69 -0.35 11.45
CA MET A 1 -19.28 -1.72 11.79
C MET A 1 -17.80 -1.65 12.15
N LEU A 2 -17.27 -2.53 13.01
CA LEU A 2 -15.81 -2.58 13.17
C LEU A 2 -15.24 -3.16 11.88
N PRO A 3 -14.19 -2.57 11.30
CA PRO A 3 -13.57 -3.15 10.13
C PRO A 3 -13.07 -4.56 10.46
N ASP A 4 -13.28 -5.50 9.54
CA ASP A 4 -12.99 -6.93 9.73
C ASP A 4 -11.51 -7.24 10.05
N HIS A 5 -10.64 -6.24 9.92
CA HIS A 5 -9.24 -6.32 10.31
C HIS A 5 -8.82 -5.01 10.96
N PRO A 6 -8.25 -5.01 12.19
CA PRO A 6 -7.78 -3.80 12.86
C PRO A 6 -6.53 -3.21 12.16
N PRO A 7 -6.17 -1.94 12.43
CA PRO A 7 -4.93 -1.38 11.90
C PRO A 7 -3.72 -2.09 12.53
N ILE A 8 -2.59 -2.08 11.83
CA ILE A 8 -1.29 -2.51 12.35
C ILE A 8 -1.02 -1.73 13.66
N PRO A 9 -0.76 -2.43 14.77
CA PRO A 9 -0.48 -1.78 16.04
C PRO A 9 0.84 -1.01 15.97
N ARG A 10 0.94 0.10 16.72
CA ARG A 10 2.06 1.04 16.60
C ARG A 10 3.41 0.39 16.91
N GLU A 11 3.43 -0.56 17.84
CA GLU A 11 4.60 -1.34 18.23
C GLU A 11 5.11 -2.29 17.14
N ALA A 12 4.27 -2.63 16.16
CA ALA A 12 4.64 -3.45 15.01
C ALA A 12 4.99 -2.61 13.77
N LEU A 13 4.80 -1.29 13.82
CA LEU A 13 5.16 -0.42 12.70
C LEU A 13 6.69 -0.23 12.63
N PRO A 14 7.26 -0.31 11.42
CA PRO A 14 8.65 0.07 11.23
C PRO A 14 8.88 1.55 11.63
N PRO A 15 10.11 1.92 12.06
CA PRO A 15 10.42 3.29 12.46
C PRO A 15 10.03 4.33 11.41
N GLY A 16 9.54 5.49 11.84
CA GLY A 16 9.17 6.59 10.94
C GLY A 16 7.76 6.50 10.35
N TRP A 17 7.10 5.35 10.45
CA TRP A 17 5.73 5.14 9.96
C TRP A 17 4.66 5.48 11.01
N GLY A 18 3.50 5.92 10.52
CA GLY A 18 2.32 6.16 11.35
C GLY A 18 1.02 6.07 10.56
N LEU A 19 -0.03 5.62 11.23
CA LEU A 19 -1.38 5.58 10.66
C LEU A 19 -1.91 7.00 10.47
N THR A 20 -2.39 7.31 9.27
CA THR A 20 -2.98 8.61 8.92
C THR A 20 -4.50 8.51 8.70
N SER A 21 -4.96 7.44 8.04
CA SER A 21 -6.39 7.20 7.76
C SER A 21 -6.70 5.72 7.93
N PHE A 22 -7.85 5.41 8.51
CA PHE A 22 -8.35 4.05 8.66
C PHE A 22 -9.87 4.04 8.69
N CYS A 23 -10.48 3.74 7.55
CA CYS A 23 -11.93 3.61 7.39
C CYS A 23 -12.29 2.31 6.67
N ASP A 24 -13.56 2.10 6.35
CA ASP A 24 -14.02 0.83 5.74
C ASP A 24 -13.47 0.60 4.33
N ASP A 25 -13.26 1.67 3.56
CA ASP A 25 -12.82 1.63 2.17
C ASP A 25 -11.37 2.13 1.97
N GLU A 26 -10.67 2.57 3.02
CA GLU A 26 -9.32 3.13 2.90
C GLU A 26 -8.45 2.89 4.13
N VAL A 27 -7.17 2.60 3.90
CA VAL A 27 -6.12 2.55 4.91
C VAL A 27 -4.90 3.32 4.40
N ILE A 28 -4.43 4.31 5.17
CA ILE A 28 -3.25 5.11 4.82
C ILE A 28 -2.25 5.09 5.97
N TYR A 29 -1.01 4.75 5.63
CA TYR A 29 0.14 4.96 6.49
C TYR A 29 1.13 5.91 5.85
N ARG A 30 1.79 6.72 6.69
CA ARG A 30 2.72 7.77 6.27
C ARG A 30 4.07 7.57 6.93
N HIS A 31 5.12 7.61 6.12
CA HIS A 31 6.48 7.82 6.56
C HIS A 31 6.78 9.31 6.70
N ARG A 32 7.48 9.70 7.77
CA ARG A 32 7.70 11.12 8.08
C ARG A 32 8.87 11.76 7.33
N ASN A 33 9.90 10.99 6.98
CA ASN A 33 11.07 11.52 6.28
C ASN A 33 11.88 10.38 5.64
N PRO A 34 11.79 10.16 4.32
CA PRO A 34 11.05 10.94 3.32
C PRO A 34 9.53 10.87 3.50
N LEU A 35 8.82 11.87 2.99
CA LEU A 35 7.36 11.93 3.03
C LEU A 35 6.77 10.98 1.98
N ILE A 36 6.43 9.77 2.43
CA ILE A 36 5.86 8.70 1.60
C ILE A 36 4.56 8.25 2.25
N ASP A 37 3.49 8.14 1.48
CA ASP A 37 2.26 7.48 1.91
C ASP A 37 2.12 6.13 1.22
N LEU A 38 1.72 5.12 1.97
CA LEU A 38 1.22 3.86 1.47
C LEU A 38 -0.29 3.83 1.68
N VAL A 39 -1.01 3.63 0.58
CA VAL A 39 -2.47 3.73 0.50
C VAL A 39 -3.01 2.40 0.03
N ALA A 40 -3.95 1.84 0.78
CA ALA A 40 -4.81 0.75 0.34
C ALA A 40 -6.24 1.28 0.24
N GLU A 41 -6.81 1.25 -0.96
CA GLU A 41 -8.16 1.74 -1.24
C GLU A 41 -9.02 0.60 -1.78
N SER A 42 -10.23 0.44 -1.24
CA SER A 42 -11.23 -0.46 -1.78
C SER A 42 -11.77 0.11 -3.08
N THR A 43 -11.56 -0.63 -4.15
CA THR A 43 -12.08 -0.28 -5.47
C THR A 43 -13.17 -1.26 -5.85
N PRO A 44 -14.28 -0.79 -6.46
CA PRO A 44 -15.20 -1.70 -7.10
C PRO A 44 -14.41 -2.49 -8.14
N ALA A 45 -14.60 -3.80 -8.16
CA ALA A 45 -14.05 -4.62 -9.23
C ALA A 45 -14.87 -4.37 -10.50
N ASP A 46 -14.82 -3.15 -11.04
CA ASP A 46 -15.39 -2.81 -12.33
C ASP A 46 -14.65 -3.65 -13.36
N ARG A 47 -15.32 -4.70 -13.84
CA ARG A 47 -14.76 -5.89 -14.51
C ARG A 47 -14.24 -6.90 -13.50
N SER A 48 -15.18 -7.52 -12.78
CA SER A 48 -14.98 -8.79 -12.09
C SER A 48 -14.08 -9.67 -12.98
N HIS A 49 -12.90 -10.05 -12.51
CA HIS A 49 -12.22 -11.17 -13.13
C HIS A 49 -13.24 -12.32 -13.08
N PRO A 50 -13.80 -12.78 -14.22
CA PRO A 50 -14.90 -13.74 -14.20
C PRO A 50 -14.50 -15.05 -13.52
N ARG A 51 -13.18 -15.28 -13.39
CA ARG A 51 -12.55 -16.44 -12.73
C ARG A 51 -12.50 -16.37 -11.20
N LEU A 52 -12.55 -15.19 -10.59
CA LEU A 52 -12.39 -15.05 -9.13
C LEU A 52 -13.69 -14.71 -8.39
N GLY A 53 -14.74 -14.28 -9.08
CA GLY A 53 -16.04 -13.97 -8.45
C GLY A 53 -15.99 -12.81 -7.44
N LEU A 54 -14.96 -11.96 -7.50
CA LEU A 54 -14.76 -10.86 -6.56
C LEU A 54 -15.60 -9.64 -6.97
N CYS A 55 -16.40 -9.13 -6.03
CA CYS A 55 -17.18 -7.89 -6.19
C CYS A 55 -16.34 -6.62 -5.90
N ARG A 56 -15.24 -6.75 -5.15
CA ARG A 56 -14.34 -5.66 -4.76
C ARG A 56 -12.91 -6.17 -4.67
N CYS A 57 -11.95 -5.29 -4.91
CA CYS A 57 -10.53 -5.53 -4.65
C CYS A 57 -9.92 -4.30 -3.97
N TRP A 58 -8.71 -4.46 -3.44
CA TRP A 58 -7.97 -3.41 -2.77
C TRP A 58 -6.79 -3.02 -3.64
N ALA A 59 -6.75 -1.77 -4.09
CA ALA A 59 -5.63 -1.20 -4.82
C ALA A 59 -4.59 -0.67 -3.83
N LEU A 60 -3.36 -1.16 -3.94
CA LEU A 60 -2.22 -0.66 -3.18
C LEU A 60 -1.47 0.34 -4.04
N ARG A 61 -1.22 1.51 -3.48
CA ARG A 61 -0.53 2.62 -4.12
C ARG A 61 0.46 3.23 -3.15
N TYR A 62 1.48 3.87 -3.70
CA TYR A 62 2.34 4.76 -2.93
C TYR A 62 2.22 6.18 -3.46
N ARG A 63 2.35 7.14 -2.56
CA ARG A 63 2.42 8.56 -2.88
C ARG A 63 3.71 9.13 -2.32
N TYR A 64 4.42 9.91 -3.11
CA TYR A 64 5.67 10.55 -2.70
C TYR A 64 5.70 11.99 -3.19
N GLU A 65 6.49 12.81 -2.50
CA GLU A 65 6.70 14.20 -2.87
C GLU A 65 7.77 14.33 -3.97
N LEU A 66 7.46 15.08 -5.03
CA LEU A 66 8.36 15.43 -6.12
C LEU A 66 8.30 16.94 -6.34
N GLY A 67 9.23 17.66 -5.73
CA GLY A 67 9.20 19.12 -5.71
C GLY A 67 7.97 19.62 -4.93
N GLU A 68 7.09 20.37 -5.58
CA GLU A 68 5.86 20.92 -4.97
C GLU A 68 4.61 20.04 -5.23
N GLN A 69 4.80 18.86 -5.83
CA GLN A 69 3.71 17.97 -6.23
C GLN A 69 3.80 16.62 -5.53
N PHE A 70 2.65 15.96 -5.40
CA PHE A 70 2.60 14.55 -5.03
C PHE A 70 2.35 13.70 -6.26
N VAL A 71 3.19 12.69 -6.44
CA VAL A 71 2.98 11.65 -7.46
C VAL A 71 2.39 10.43 -6.79
N VAL A 72 1.43 9.79 -7.44
CA VAL A 72 0.76 8.57 -6.96
C VAL A 72 0.99 7.47 -7.98
N GLU A 73 1.52 6.34 -7.52
CA GLU A 73 1.89 5.21 -8.37
C GLU A 73 1.29 3.90 -7.84
N PRO A 74 0.88 2.98 -8.71
CA PRO A 74 0.36 1.68 -8.30
C PRO A 74 1.48 0.76 -7.84
N ILE A 75 1.19 -0.05 -6.81
CA ILE A 75 2.01 -1.20 -6.41
C ILE A 75 1.37 -2.48 -6.95
N GLY A 76 0.05 -2.59 -6.80
CA GLY A 76 -0.71 -3.74 -7.27
C GLY A 76 -2.11 -3.80 -6.67
N ARG A 77 -2.78 -4.94 -6.82
CA ARG A 77 -4.14 -5.16 -6.31
C ARG A 77 -4.22 -6.49 -5.57
N VAL A 78 -5.05 -6.54 -4.54
CA VAL A 78 -5.29 -7.77 -3.75
C VAL A 78 -6.77 -7.98 -3.48
N ALA A 79 -7.16 -9.22 -3.22
CA ALA A 79 -8.57 -9.58 -3.06
C ALA A 79 -9.19 -9.10 -1.73
N THR A 80 -8.38 -8.99 -0.66
CA THR A 80 -8.89 -8.76 0.70
C THR A 80 -8.20 -7.59 1.39
N ARG A 81 -8.90 -6.97 2.35
CA ARG A 81 -8.33 -5.91 3.19
C ARG A 81 -7.12 -6.39 3.97
N ARG A 82 -7.16 -7.61 4.50
CA ARG A 82 -6.04 -8.21 5.24
C ARG A 82 -4.79 -8.28 4.36
N ALA A 83 -4.93 -8.84 3.15
CA ALA A 83 -3.83 -8.89 2.19
C ALA A 83 -3.30 -7.49 1.83
N ALA A 84 -4.16 -6.46 1.85
CA ALA A 84 -3.74 -5.09 1.60
C ALA A 84 -2.94 -4.49 2.76
N VAL A 85 -3.36 -4.75 4.00
CA VAL A 85 -2.62 -4.34 5.20
C VAL A 85 -1.28 -5.08 5.30
N ASP A 86 -1.27 -6.39 5.04
CA ASP A 86 -0.04 -7.19 4.99
C ASP A 86 0.92 -6.66 3.92
N GLY A 87 0.42 -6.39 2.71
CA GLY A 87 1.20 -5.81 1.62
C GLY A 87 1.74 -4.42 1.95
N ILE A 88 0.98 -3.58 2.65
CA ILE A 88 1.47 -2.30 3.16
C ILE A 88 2.63 -2.52 4.14
N LEU A 89 2.50 -3.45 5.09
CA LEU A 89 3.56 -3.72 6.06
C LEU A 89 4.84 -4.19 5.36
N GLU A 90 4.73 -5.10 4.39
CA GLU A 90 5.88 -5.53 3.57
C GLU A 90 6.53 -4.34 2.84
N CYS A 91 5.73 -3.43 2.29
CA CYS A 91 6.26 -2.22 1.65
C CYS A 91 7.00 -1.32 2.65
N MET A 92 6.48 -1.14 3.88
CA MET A 92 7.15 -0.35 4.91
C MET A 92 8.49 -0.95 5.31
N GLU A 93 8.54 -2.26 5.52
CA GLU A 93 9.77 -2.98 5.89
C GLU A 93 10.81 -2.86 4.78
N LEU A 94 10.39 -3.02 3.53
CA LEU A 94 11.26 -2.90 2.35
C LEU A 94 11.81 -1.48 2.19
N ILE A 95 10.96 -0.46 2.34
CA ILE A 95 11.36 0.95 2.31
C ILE A 95 12.34 1.23 3.45
N ASN A 96 12.06 0.79 4.66
CA ASN A 96 12.95 1.02 5.80
C ASN A 96 14.30 0.30 5.66
N ALA A 97 14.31 -0.89 5.07
CA ALA A 97 15.55 -1.63 4.82
C ALA A 97 16.44 -0.96 3.75
N SER A 98 15.85 -0.13 2.88
CA SER A 98 16.53 0.51 1.74
C SER A 98 16.52 2.04 1.82
N ILE A 99 16.16 2.62 2.98
CA ILE A 99 15.84 4.04 3.10
C ILE A 99 17.02 4.95 2.77
N ASP A 100 18.23 4.48 3.07
CA ASP A 100 19.49 5.18 2.76
C ASP A 100 19.83 5.14 1.26
N ASP A 101 19.29 4.17 0.52
CA ASP A 101 19.51 3.96 -0.91
C ASP A 101 18.41 4.60 -1.80
N ILE A 102 17.27 4.99 -1.22
CA ILE A 102 16.18 5.68 -1.93
C ILE A 102 16.58 7.14 -2.13
N ALA A 103 17.39 7.37 -3.16
CA ALA A 103 17.85 8.70 -3.54
C ALA A 103 16.82 9.48 -4.38
N ASP A 104 15.91 8.77 -5.06
CA ASP A 104 14.96 9.36 -5.99
C ASP A 104 13.68 8.50 -6.17
N PRO A 105 12.64 9.04 -6.82
CA PRO A 105 11.41 8.32 -7.11
C PRO A 105 11.54 7.03 -7.94
N VAL A 106 12.54 6.95 -8.80
CA VAL A 106 12.76 5.77 -9.67
C VAL A 106 13.27 4.63 -8.81
N ALA A 107 14.20 4.91 -7.88
CA ALA A 107 14.66 3.93 -6.90
C ALA A 107 13.50 3.41 -6.03
N LEU A 108 12.59 4.29 -5.60
CA LEU A 108 11.40 3.88 -4.85
C LEU A 108 10.45 3.00 -5.68
N HIS A 109 10.24 3.33 -6.96
CA HIS A 109 9.43 2.52 -7.87
C HIS A 109 10.04 1.14 -8.10
N ASP A 110 11.32 1.07 -8.42
CA ASP A 110 12.06 -0.17 -8.67
C ASP A 110 12.08 -1.06 -7.42
N LEU A 111 12.08 -0.47 -6.23
CA LEU A 111 11.98 -1.18 -4.97
C LEU A 111 10.57 -1.78 -4.81
N LEU A 112 9.52 -0.96 -4.92
CA LEU A 112 8.14 -1.39 -4.68
C LEU A 112 7.59 -2.34 -5.75
N SER A 113 8.09 -2.28 -6.99
CA SER A 113 7.73 -3.23 -8.06
C SER A 113 8.17 -4.68 -7.76
N ARG A 114 9.09 -4.87 -6.82
CA ARG A 114 9.58 -6.20 -6.40
C ARG A 114 8.70 -6.82 -5.31
N VAL A 115 7.80 -6.05 -4.71
CA VAL A 115 6.88 -6.55 -3.68
C VAL A 115 6.04 -7.68 -4.28
N ARG A 116 5.89 -8.76 -3.51
CA ARG A 116 5.11 -9.93 -3.91
C ARG A 116 3.85 -9.98 -3.06
N LEU A 117 2.84 -9.27 -3.52
CA LEU A 117 1.57 -9.19 -2.82
C LEU A 117 0.94 -10.58 -2.70
N SER A 118 0.73 -11.01 -1.46
CA SER A 118 -0.08 -12.19 -1.15
C SER A 118 -1.49 -11.98 -1.70
N ASP A 119 -2.05 -12.98 -2.40
CA ASP A 119 -3.37 -12.89 -3.03
C ASP A 119 -3.49 -11.76 -4.08
N GLY A 120 -2.40 -11.57 -4.84
CA GLY A 120 -2.33 -10.62 -5.94
C GLY A 120 -3.39 -10.88 -7.01
N VAL A 121 -4.20 -9.88 -7.29
CA VAL A 121 -5.17 -9.89 -8.40
C VAL A 121 -4.43 -9.43 -9.66
N PRO A 122 -4.32 -10.26 -10.70
CA PRO A 122 -3.57 -9.92 -11.90
C PRO A 122 -4.18 -8.72 -12.64
N GLU A 123 -3.35 -7.86 -13.22
CA GLU A 123 -3.83 -6.82 -14.13
C GLU A 123 -4.30 -7.47 -15.44
N LEU A 124 -5.49 -7.08 -15.92
CA LEU A 124 -6.11 -7.61 -17.15
C LEU A 124 -5.31 -7.26 -18.41
#